data_AF-A3J005-F1
#
_entry.id   AF-A3J005-F1
#
_cell.length_a   1.000
_cell.length_b   1.000
_cell.length_c   1.000
_cell.angle_alpha   90.00
_cell.angle_beta   90.00
_cell.angle_gamma   90.00
#
_symmetry.space_group_name_H-M   'P 1'
#
loop_
_entity.id
_entity.type
_entity.pdbx_description
1 polymer ?
#
loop_
_entity_poly.entity_id
_entity_poly.type
_entity_poly.pdbx_seq_one_letter_code
_entity_poly.pdbx_strand_id
1 'polypeptide(L)'
;MSRGGKREGAGNKFKWKHGKTKTIRVPVELADQLLELAKKLDEGETVISQSEIKETANIDYDTESKVIDLTGISLVSVSGQVGVRLSDLMLKGYQIEPSRLADLVRRSFLKT
;
A
#
# COMPACT_ATOMS: atom_id res chain seq x y z
N MET A 1 -3.93 59.34 -1.44
CA MET A 1 -3.39 57.98 -1.22
C MET A 1 -4.47 56.97 -1.59
N SER A 2 -4.39 56.38 -2.78
CA SER A 2 -5.42 55.46 -3.28
C SER A 2 -5.11 54.04 -2.82
N ARG A 3 -5.91 53.48 -1.91
CA ARG A 3 -5.81 52.08 -1.49
C ARG A 3 -6.31 51.20 -2.63
N GLY A 4 -5.51 50.19 -3.00
CA GLY A 4 -5.72 49.34 -4.17
C GLY A 4 -7.14 48.75 -4.24
N GLY A 5 -7.74 48.80 -5.43
CA GLY A 5 -9.09 48.32 -5.69
C GLY A 5 -9.24 46.81 -5.50
N LYS A 6 -10.41 46.41 -4.99
CA LYS A 6 -10.88 45.01 -4.93
C LYS A 6 -10.77 44.40 -6.32
N ARG A 7 -9.87 43.43 -6.50
CA ARG A 7 -9.83 42.59 -7.70
C ARG A 7 -10.80 41.44 -7.51
N GLU A 8 -11.63 41.17 -8.50
CA GLU A 8 -12.47 39.97 -8.50
C GLU A 8 -11.56 38.73 -8.45
N GLY A 9 -11.74 37.88 -7.45
CA GLY A 9 -10.87 36.72 -7.18
C GLY A 9 -9.71 36.96 -6.20
N ALA A 10 -9.44 38.19 -5.77
CA ALA A 10 -8.44 38.44 -4.73
C ALA A 10 -8.97 38.02 -3.35
N GLY A 11 -8.60 36.81 -2.93
CA GLY A 11 -8.85 36.29 -1.58
C GLY A 11 -9.61 34.97 -1.53
N ASN A 12 -10.19 34.50 -2.64
CA ASN A 12 -10.85 33.21 -2.66
C ASN A 12 -9.83 32.13 -3.02
N LYS A 13 -9.25 31.50 -1.99
CA LYS A 13 -8.31 30.39 -2.17
C LYS A 13 -9.04 29.27 -2.91
N PHE A 14 -8.46 28.77 -4.00
CA PHE A 14 -8.93 27.58 -4.69
C PHE A 14 -9.10 26.46 -3.66
N LYS A 15 -10.35 26.07 -3.37
CA LYS A 15 -10.68 25.18 -2.27
C LYS A 15 -10.99 23.82 -2.86
N TRP A 16 -10.03 22.91 -2.74
CA TRP A 16 -10.24 21.48 -2.97
C TRP A 16 -11.37 21.01 -2.04
N LYS A 17 -12.30 20.20 -2.56
CA LYS A 17 -13.40 19.61 -1.79
C LYS A 17 -12.88 18.75 -0.63
N HIS A 18 -11.76 18.06 -0.83
CA HIS A 18 -11.07 17.27 0.21
C HIS A 18 -10.25 18.12 1.20
N GLY A 19 -10.27 19.44 1.04
CA GLY A 19 -9.77 20.40 2.02
C GLY A 19 -8.25 20.53 2.05
N LYS A 20 -7.56 19.66 2.80
CA LYS A 20 -6.13 19.79 3.09
C LYS A 20 -5.28 19.35 1.89
N THR A 21 -4.36 20.21 1.46
CA THR A 21 -3.38 19.89 0.41
C THR A 21 -1.96 20.05 0.94
N LYS A 22 -1.02 19.32 0.34
CA LYS A 22 0.41 19.39 0.64
C LYS A 22 1.17 19.54 -0.68
N THR A 23 2.13 20.47 -0.72
CA THR A 23 3.01 20.62 -1.88
C THR A 23 4.04 19.49 -1.91
N ILE A 24 4.16 18.83 -3.06
CA ILE A 24 5.18 17.83 -3.35
C ILE A 24 6.01 18.27 -4.55
N ARG A 25 7.25 17.78 -4.67
CA ARG A 25 8.09 17.96 -5.86
C ARG A 25 8.09 16.68 -6.65
N VAL A 26 7.83 16.77 -7.94
CA VAL A 26 7.73 15.62 -8.86
C VAL A 26 8.41 15.95 -10.19
N PRO A 27 8.86 14.95 -10.95
CA PRO A 27 9.31 15.16 -12.33
C PRO A 27 8.23 15.86 -13.17
N VAL A 28 8.66 16.71 -14.09
CA VAL A 28 7.75 17.53 -14.92
C VAL A 28 6.80 16.63 -15.74
N GLU A 29 7.30 15.50 -16.23
CA GLU A 29 6.54 14.53 -17.03
C GLU A 29 5.33 13.94 -16.28
N LEU A 30 5.36 13.90 -14.95
CA LEU A 30 4.28 13.34 -14.12
C LEU A 30 3.33 14.40 -13.56
N ALA A 31 3.64 15.69 -13.74
CA ALA A 31 2.89 16.78 -13.13
C ALA A 31 1.43 16.81 -13.59
N ASP A 32 1.21 16.69 -14.90
CA ASP A 32 -0.13 16.76 -15.49
C ASP A 32 -0.99 15.55 -15.10
N GLN A 33 -0.39 14.36 -15.10
CA GLN A 33 -1.08 13.12 -14.71
C GLN A 33 -1.52 13.15 -13.24
N LEU A 34 -0.64 13.59 -12.33
CA LEU A 34 -0.95 13.72 -10.91
C LEU A 34 -2.02 14.78 -10.66
N LEU A 35 -2.00 15.88 -11.42
CA LEU A 35 -3.01 16.93 -11.32
C LEU A 35 -4.38 16.43 -11.79
N GLU A 36 -4.43 15.64 -12.85
CA GLU A 36 -5.67 15.03 -13.34
C GLU A 36 -6.24 14.02 -12.34
N LEU A 37 -5.40 13.14 -11.79
CA LEU A 37 -5.78 12.21 -10.73
C LEU A 37 -6.30 12.94 -9.49
N ALA A 38 -5.62 14.02 -9.08
CA ALA A 38 -6.05 14.82 -7.94
C ALA A 38 -7.43 15.45 -8.15
N LYS A 39 -7.76 15.89 -9.37
CA LYS A 39 -9.10 16.42 -9.71
C LYS A 39 -10.18 15.35 -9.65
N LYS A 40 -9.93 14.19 -10.24
CA LYS A 40 -10.86 13.04 -10.20
C LYS A 40 -11.16 12.62 -8.77
N LEU A 41 -10.11 12.53 -7.94
CA LEU A 41 -10.25 12.28 -6.51
C LEU A 41 -11.08 13.38 -5.84
N ASP A 42 -10.82 14.65 -6.16
CA ASP A 42 -11.55 15.76 -5.57
C ASP A 42 -13.04 15.75 -5.92
N GLU A 43 -13.39 15.26 -7.10
CA GLU A 43 -14.76 15.11 -7.58
C GLU A 43 -15.51 13.91 -6.98
N GLY A 44 -14.80 13.04 -6.23
CA GLY A 44 -15.38 11.87 -5.57
C GLY A 44 -15.31 10.60 -6.42
N GLU A 45 -14.56 10.61 -7.53
CA GLU A 45 -14.25 9.38 -8.26
C GLU A 45 -13.28 8.54 -7.42
N THR A 46 -13.54 7.24 -7.33
CA THR A 46 -12.64 6.28 -6.69
C THR A 46 -11.41 6.10 -7.56
N VAL A 47 -10.44 6.99 -7.38
CA VAL A 47 -9.14 6.90 -8.04
C VAL A 47 -8.34 5.81 -7.34
N ILE A 48 -8.47 4.60 -7.87
CA ILE A 48 -7.59 3.45 -7.63
C ILE A 48 -7.60 2.99 -6.17
N SER A 49 -8.33 1.90 -5.94
CA SER A 49 -8.23 1.08 -4.75
C SER A 49 -6.74 0.88 -4.42
N GLN A 50 -6.31 1.20 -3.19
CA GLN A 50 -4.94 0.94 -2.73
C GLN A 50 -4.49 -0.53 -2.93
N SER A 51 -5.40 -1.44 -3.27
CA SER A 51 -5.13 -2.79 -3.72
C SER A 51 -4.41 -2.88 -5.07
N GLU A 52 -4.60 -1.96 -6.02
CA GLU A 52 -4.03 -2.05 -7.38
C GLU A 52 -2.62 -1.45 -7.46
N ILE A 53 -2.31 -0.44 -6.65
CA ILE A 53 -0.96 0.16 -6.57
C ILE A 53 0.06 -0.87 -5.99
N LYS A 54 -0.41 -1.87 -5.23
CA LYS A 54 0.41 -2.95 -4.67
C LYS A 54 1.02 -3.88 -5.71
N GLU A 55 0.49 -3.93 -6.94
CA GLU A 55 1.00 -4.83 -7.98
C GLU A 55 2.18 -4.22 -8.76
N THR A 56 2.30 -2.88 -8.80
CA THR A 56 3.29 -2.20 -9.67
C THR A 56 4.45 -1.58 -8.91
N ALA A 57 4.32 -1.37 -7.60
CA ALA A 57 5.40 -0.89 -6.76
C ALA A 57 5.75 -1.97 -5.73
N ASN A 58 6.94 -2.54 -5.87
CA ASN A 58 7.64 -3.30 -4.81
C ASN A 58 7.82 -2.39 -3.58
N ILE A 59 6.75 -2.16 -2.82
CA ILE A 59 6.75 -1.38 -1.58
C ILE A 59 6.72 -2.37 -0.44
N ASP A 60 7.75 -2.26 0.39
CA ASP A 60 8.02 -3.05 1.57
C ASP A 60 6.79 -3.29 2.43
N TYR A 61 6.66 -4.55 2.86
CA TYR A 61 5.63 -5.04 3.75
C TYR A 61 5.70 -4.36 5.12
N ASP A 62 4.83 -3.37 5.34
CA ASP A 62 4.61 -2.81 6.66
C ASP A 62 3.52 -3.59 7.43
N THR A 63 3.82 -3.79 8.70
CA THR A 63 3.33 -4.85 9.58
C THR A 63 1.98 -4.53 10.22
N GLU A 64 0.85 -4.73 9.53
CA GLU A 64 -0.46 -4.75 10.20
C GLU A 64 -1.34 -5.91 9.68
N SER A 65 -1.24 -7.04 10.37
CA SER A 65 -1.94 -8.33 10.18
C SER A 65 -1.65 -9.08 8.86
N LYS A 66 -0.61 -9.92 8.88
CA LYS A 66 -0.39 -11.00 7.89
C LYS A 66 -1.44 -12.11 8.09
N VAL A 67 -2.69 -11.84 7.75
CA VAL A 67 -3.66 -12.92 7.57
C VAL A 67 -3.32 -13.60 6.25
N ILE A 68 -2.71 -14.78 6.35
CA ILE A 68 -2.45 -15.62 5.19
C ILE A 68 -3.72 -16.44 4.95
N ASP A 69 -4.35 -16.24 3.80
CA ASP A 69 -5.48 -17.06 3.41
C ASP A 69 -5.01 -18.46 2.99
N LEU A 70 -5.33 -19.46 3.81
CA LEU A 70 -4.95 -20.85 3.59
C LEU A 70 -6.10 -21.70 3.01
N THR A 71 -7.19 -21.09 2.54
CA THR A 71 -8.35 -21.83 2.01
C THR A 71 -7.93 -22.83 0.92
N GLY A 72 -8.28 -24.10 1.06
CA GLY A 72 -7.94 -25.11 0.05
C GLY A 72 -6.48 -25.60 0.08
N ILE A 73 -5.68 -25.19 1.07
CA ILE A 73 -4.43 -25.86 1.40
C ILE A 73 -4.69 -26.96 2.44
N SER A 74 -4.07 -28.11 2.26
CA SER A 74 -4.20 -29.23 3.19
C SER A 74 -3.44 -28.96 4.49
N LEU A 75 -4.12 -29.10 5.64
CA LEU A 75 -3.50 -29.02 6.96
C LEU A 75 -3.02 -30.42 7.38
N VAL A 76 -1.78 -30.51 7.82
CA VAL A 76 -1.15 -31.77 8.25
C VAL A 76 -0.75 -31.64 9.71
N SER A 77 -1.12 -32.63 10.54
CA SER A 77 -0.62 -32.71 11.91
C SER A 77 0.71 -33.44 11.94
N VAL A 78 1.78 -32.76 12.37
CA VAL A 78 3.11 -33.34 12.58
C VAL A 78 3.46 -33.14 14.05
N SER A 79 3.72 -34.22 14.77
CA SER A 79 4.11 -34.17 16.20
C SER A 79 3.15 -33.37 17.09
N GLY A 80 1.84 -33.45 16.84
CA GLY A 80 0.81 -32.72 17.60
C GLY A 80 0.67 -31.23 17.23
N GLN A 81 1.43 -30.75 16.25
CA GLN A 81 1.33 -29.40 15.72
C GLN A 81 0.67 -29.42 14.34
N VAL A 82 -0.23 -28.47 14.10
CA VAL A 82 -0.84 -28.28 12.78
C VAL A 82 0.14 -27.49 11.92
N GLY A 83 0.51 -28.07 10.78
CA GLY A 83 1.42 -27.50 9.82
C GLY A 83 0.86 -27.51 8.41
N VAL A 84 1.51 -26.76 7.53
CA VAL A 84 1.24 -26.69 6.09
C VAL A 84 2.46 -27.18 5.34
N ARG A 85 2.27 -27.94 4.27
CA ARG A 85 3.38 -28.31 3.40
C ARG A 85 3.80 -27.12 2.53
N LEU A 86 5.11 -26.88 2.45
CA LEU A 86 5.67 -25.82 1.61
C LEU A 86 5.34 -26.03 0.12
N SER A 87 5.21 -27.29 -0.33
CA SER A 87 4.78 -27.62 -1.69
C SER A 87 3.42 -26.99 -2.04
N ASP A 88 2.47 -27.06 -1.11
CA ASP A 88 1.10 -26.62 -1.35
C ASP A 88 1.03 -25.09 -1.39
N LEU A 89 1.87 -24.42 -0.60
CA LEU A 89 2.04 -22.96 -0.66
C LEU A 89 2.65 -22.52 -1.99
N MET A 90 3.67 -23.23 -2.49
CA MET A 90 4.26 -22.91 -3.80
C MET A 90 3.28 -23.14 -4.95
N LEU A 91 2.48 -24.21 -4.92
CA LEU A 91 1.44 -24.46 -5.93
C LEU A 91 0.37 -23.37 -5.97
N LYS A 92 0.10 -22.73 -4.83
CA LYS A 92 -0.79 -21.58 -4.72
C LYS A 92 -0.16 -20.25 -5.17
N GLY A 93 1.11 -20.25 -5.56
CA GLY A 93 1.82 -19.05 -6.03
C GLY A 93 2.47 -18.22 -4.94
N TYR A 94 2.56 -18.73 -3.70
CA TYR A 94 3.32 -18.03 -2.66
C TYR A 94 4.83 -18.16 -2.90
N GLN A 95 5.54 -17.04 -2.84
CA GLN A 95 6.99 -17.00 -2.84
C GLN A 95 7.53 -17.19 -1.42
N ILE A 96 8.50 -18.10 -1.28
CA ILE A 96 9.12 -18.43 0.00
C ILE A 96 10.61 -18.08 -0.11
N GLU A 97 11.10 -17.26 0.82
CA GLU A 97 12.52 -16.94 0.95
C GLU A 97 13.18 -17.87 1.98
N PRO A 98 14.03 -18.83 1.57
CA PRO A 98 14.57 -19.85 2.48
C PRO A 98 15.49 -19.28 3.57
N SER A 99 16.22 -18.21 3.26
CA SER A 99 17.17 -17.56 4.19
C SER A 99 16.48 -17.03 5.43
N ARG A 100 15.38 -16.29 5.26
CA ARG A 100 14.58 -15.76 6.37
C ARG A 100 13.94 -16.85 7.22
N LEU A 101 13.51 -17.94 6.58
CA LEU A 101 12.88 -19.06 7.28
C LEU A 101 13.89 -19.79 8.17
N ALA A 102 15.12 -20.02 7.68
CA ALA A 102 16.20 -20.63 8.46
C ALA A 102 16.56 -19.80 9.70
N ASP A 103 16.61 -18.46 9.57
CA ASP A 103 16.91 -17.57 10.69
C ASP A 103 15.82 -17.58 11.77
N LEU A 104 14.54 -17.65 11.36
CA LEU A 104 13.42 -17.74 12.29
C LEU A 104 13.42 -19.06 13.07
N VAL A 105 13.63 -20.17 12.37
CA VAL A 105 13.70 -21.50 12.98
C VAL A 105 14.86 -21.60 13.97
N ARG A 106 16.03 -21.06 13.63
CA ARG A 106 17.18 -20.99 14.55
C ARG A 106 16.85 -20.19 15.81
N ARG A 107 16.14 -19.06 15.68
CA ARG A 107 15.72 -18.23 16.82
C ARG A 107 14.72 -18.92 17.73
N SER A 108 13.80 -19.73 17.19
CA SER A 108 12.82 -20.45 18.03
C SER A 108 13.47 -21.54 18.86
N PHE A 109 14.48 -22.24 18.33
CA PHE A 109 15.19 -23.30 19.06
C PHE A 109 16.10 -22.76 20.18
N LEU A 110 16.62 -21.54 20.06
CA LEU A 110 17.45 -20.89 21.09
C LEU A 110 16.67 -20.38 22.31
N LYS A 111 15.33 -20.39 22.26
CA LYS A 111 14.46 -19.93 23.36
C LYS A 111 13.94 -21.08 24.25
N THR A 112 14.45 -22.29 24.05
CA THR A 112 14.16 -23.47 24.87
C THR A 112 15.31 -23.71 25.83
#